data_AF-A0A6V7UB49-F1
#
_entry.id   AF-A0A6V7UB49-F1
#
_cell.length_a   1.000
_cell.length_b   1.000
_cell.length_c   1.000
_cell.angle_alpha   90.00
_cell.angle_beta   90.00
_cell.angle_gamma   90.00
#
_symmetry.space_group_name_H-M   'P 1'
#
loop_
_entity.id
_entity.type
_entity.pdbx_description
1 polymer ?
#
loop_
_entity_poly.entity_id
_entity_poly.type
_entity_poly.pdbx_seq_one_letter_code
_entity_poly.pdbx_strand_id
1 'polypeptide(L)'
;MTNLNMKSAEPFQMGNYGIGGQYEPHFDFARGQRFRSYKFNKRASQYGIGNRIATVLLYLSTPEKGGFTIFNQIKTIAKPTKHDALFGIIVEKHAACPVLLGDKWVSNSWIHERGQEFIRPCGLDPSIQERYVGDLGGPEPKKYPNISPYCKEGLYCE
;
A
#
# COMPACT_ATOMS: atom_id res chain seq x y z
N MET A 1 -4.78 -2.66 -13.24
CA MET A 1 -5.23 -2.03 -11.99
C MET A 1 -4.06 -1.48 -11.18
N THR A 2 -3.05 -2.27 -10.77
CA THR A 2 -1.91 -1.78 -9.96
C THR A 2 -0.61 -1.55 -10.74
N ASN A 3 -0.48 -2.12 -11.95
CA ASN A 3 0.77 -2.19 -12.71
C ASN A 3 1.93 -2.79 -11.88
N LEU A 4 1.62 -3.82 -11.10
CA LEU A 4 2.56 -4.65 -10.33
C LEU A 4 2.28 -6.12 -10.64
N ASN A 5 3.29 -6.97 -10.53
CA ASN A 5 3.12 -8.41 -10.69
C ASN A 5 2.44 -9.02 -9.47
N MET A 6 1.43 -9.85 -9.72
CA MET A 6 0.61 -10.44 -8.66
C MET A 6 1.00 -11.88 -8.33
N LYS A 7 2.00 -12.48 -9.02
CA LYS A 7 2.42 -13.88 -8.81
C LYS A 7 2.88 -14.16 -7.38
N SER A 8 3.48 -13.17 -6.73
CA SER A 8 3.97 -13.25 -5.35
C SER A 8 3.01 -12.64 -4.33
N ALA A 9 1.86 -12.09 -4.77
CA ALA A 9 0.90 -11.49 -3.86
C ALA A 9 0.26 -12.53 -2.95
N GLU A 10 -0.05 -12.12 -1.71
CA GLU A 10 -0.79 -12.98 -0.80
C GLU A 10 -2.23 -13.18 -1.29
N PRO A 11 -2.84 -14.36 -1.02
CA PRO A 11 -4.26 -14.56 -1.24
C PRO A 11 -5.09 -13.48 -0.54
N PHE A 12 -6.24 -13.15 -1.12
CA PHE A 12 -7.17 -12.22 -0.53
C PHE A 12 -7.53 -12.62 0.91
N GLN A 13 -7.29 -11.72 1.84
CA GLN A 13 -7.77 -11.85 3.21
C GLN A 13 -9.09 -11.09 3.33
N MET A 14 -10.03 -11.62 4.11
CA MET A 14 -11.30 -10.97 4.38
C MET A 14 -11.37 -10.57 5.85
N GLY A 15 -11.81 -9.34 6.09
CA GLY A 15 -12.05 -8.80 7.42
C GLY A 15 -13.49 -8.33 7.55
N ASN A 16 -14.14 -8.68 8.66
CA ASN A 16 -15.42 -8.14 9.07
C ASN A 16 -15.24 -7.31 10.35
N TYR A 17 -15.79 -6.10 10.34
CA TYR A 17 -15.86 -5.22 11.50
C TYR A 17 -17.33 -4.85 11.73
N GLY A 18 -17.90 -5.34 12.84
CA GLY A 18 -19.18 -4.87 13.37
C GLY A 18 -19.03 -3.58 14.18
N ILE A 19 -20.11 -3.17 14.87
CA ILE A 19 -20.11 -1.97 15.72
C ILE A 19 -18.97 -2.02 16.76
N GLY A 20 -18.20 -0.94 16.87
CA GLY A 20 -17.01 -0.83 17.70
C GLY A 20 -15.76 -1.52 17.14
N GLY A 21 -15.91 -2.35 16.11
CA GLY A 21 -14.81 -3.01 15.42
C GLY A 21 -13.87 -2.00 14.80
N GLN A 22 -12.58 -2.11 15.14
CA GLN A 22 -11.52 -1.20 14.72
C GLN A 22 -10.22 -1.97 14.49
N TYR A 23 -9.22 -1.30 13.91
CA TYR A 23 -7.87 -1.84 13.83
C TYR A 23 -6.84 -0.75 14.10
N GLU A 24 -5.91 -1.04 15.02
CA GLU A 24 -4.94 -0.07 15.52
C GLU A 24 -3.98 0.41 14.42
N PRO A 25 -3.42 1.62 14.55
CA PRO A 25 -2.43 2.14 13.61
C PRO A 25 -1.21 1.21 13.44
N HIS A 26 -1.01 0.70 12.23
CA HIS A 26 0.04 -0.28 11.93
C HIS A 26 0.63 -0.07 10.53
N PHE A 27 1.74 -0.78 10.27
CA PHE A 27 2.30 -0.95 8.93
C PHE A 27 1.92 -2.33 8.42
N ASP A 28 1.63 -2.45 7.12
CA ASP A 28 1.41 -3.76 6.50
C ASP A 28 2.71 -4.55 6.38
N PHE A 29 3.86 -3.89 6.21
CA PHE A 29 5.17 -4.53 6.08
C PHE A 29 5.80 -4.87 7.42
N ALA A 30 6.63 -5.92 7.44
CA ALA A 30 7.33 -6.33 8.64
C ALA A 30 8.45 -5.34 9.00
N ARG A 31 8.54 -4.94 10.28
CA ARG A 31 9.60 -4.07 10.84
C ARG A 31 10.19 -4.62 12.14
N GLY A 32 11.40 -4.20 12.49
CA GLY A 32 12.03 -4.48 13.80
C GLY A 32 12.16 -5.98 14.09
N GLN A 33 11.79 -6.41 15.30
CA GLN A 33 11.84 -7.83 15.68
C GLN A 33 10.90 -8.71 14.82
N ARG A 34 9.80 -8.13 14.31
CA ARG A 34 8.91 -8.82 13.36
C ARG A 34 9.59 -9.05 12.01
N PHE A 35 10.53 -8.19 11.59
CA PHE A 35 11.32 -8.44 10.38
C PHE A 35 12.28 -9.61 10.54
N ARG A 36 12.91 -9.76 11.72
CA ARG A 36 13.71 -10.95 12.04
C ARG A 36 12.83 -12.20 12.01
N SER A 37 11.70 -12.17 12.69
CA SER A 37 10.73 -13.28 12.69
C SER A 37 10.18 -13.58 11.30
N TYR A 38 10.00 -12.56 10.45
CA TYR A 38 9.59 -12.69 9.05
C TYR A 38 10.67 -13.36 8.20
N LYS A 39 11.96 -12.98 8.35
CA LYS A 39 13.10 -13.67 7.72
C LYS A 39 13.21 -15.15 8.13
N PHE A 40 12.84 -15.49 9.36
CA PHE A 40 12.89 -16.87 9.88
C PHE A 40 11.56 -17.62 9.76
N ASN A 41 10.48 -16.95 9.37
CA ASN A 41 9.19 -17.60 9.13
C ASN A 41 9.31 -18.43 7.86
N LYS A 42 9.22 -19.76 8.01
CA LYS A 42 9.31 -20.69 6.90
C LYS A 42 8.41 -20.32 5.73
N ARG A 43 7.21 -19.75 5.83
CA ARG A 43 6.44 -19.39 4.62
C ARG A 43 7.03 -18.20 3.85
N ALA A 44 7.45 -17.15 4.54
CA ALA A 44 8.10 -15.99 3.91
C ALA A 44 9.53 -16.31 3.44
N SER A 45 10.24 -17.20 4.16
CA SER A 45 11.62 -17.60 3.87
C SER A 45 11.76 -18.82 2.93
N GLN A 46 10.80 -19.75 2.92
CA GLN A 46 10.76 -20.95 2.05
C GLN A 46 10.34 -20.59 0.62
N TYR A 47 9.48 -19.59 0.43
CA TYR A 47 9.19 -19.03 -0.90
C TYR A 47 10.07 -17.81 -1.24
N GLY A 48 10.75 -17.24 -0.24
CA GLY A 48 11.69 -16.13 -0.39
C GLY A 48 11.08 -14.91 -1.09
N ILE A 49 9.77 -14.66 -0.92
CA ILE A 49 9.03 -13.63 -1.66
C ILE A 49 9.31 -12.19 -1.19
N GLY A 50 10.04 -12.03 -0.08
CA GLY A 50 10.47 -10.72 0.41
C GLY A 50 9.33 -9.93 1.07
N ASN A 51 9.58 -8.71 1.54
CA ASN A 51 8.59 -7.93 2.32
C ASN A 51 7.44 -7.40 1.43
N ARG A 52 6.37 -6.93 2.08
CA ARG A 52 5.21 -6.31 1.39
C ARG A 52 5.57 -4.88 0.96
N ILE A 53 5.22 -4.53 -0.28
CA ILE A 53 5.50 -3.21 -0.87
C ILE A 53 4.26 -2.41 -1.25
N ALA A 54 3.12 -3.07 -1.49
CA ALA A 54 1.88 -2.43 -1.88
C ALA A 54 0.66 -3.18 -1.30
N THR A 55 -0.39 -2.43 -0.99
CA THR A 55 -1.66 -2.96 -0.49
C THR A 55 -2.78 -2.56 -1.44
N VAL A 56 -3.61 -3.54 -1.79
CA VAL A 56 -4.95 -3.30 -2.36
C VAL A 56 -5.96 -3.65 -1.28
N LEU A 57 -6.80 -2.68 -0.90
CA LEU A 57 -7.90 -2.86 0.05
C LEU A 57 -9.22 -2.60 -0.68
N LEU A 58 -10.03 -3.64 -0.81
CA LEU A 58 -11.36 -3.61 -1.41
C LEU A 58 -12.40 -3.41 -0.31
N TYR A 59 -13.30 -2.45 -0.50
CA TYR A 59 -14.46 -2.27 0.38
C TYR A 59 -15.63 -3.10 -0.15
N LEU A 60 -16.04 -4.12 0.60
CA LEU A 60 -17.11 -5.06 0.22
C LEU A 60 -18.48 -4.62 0.77
N SER A 61 -18.51 -3.71 1.73
CA SER A 61 -19.72 -3.04 2.23
C SER A 61 -19.45 -1.56 2.54
N THR A 62 -20.54 -0.79 2.65
CA THR A 62 -20.54 0.61 3.11
C THR A 62 -21.15 0.65 4.51
N PRO A 63 -20.37 0.82 5.59
CA PRO A 63 -20.95 1.09 6.90
C PRO A 63 -21.70 2.43 6.88
N GLU A 64 -22.79 2.50 7.64
CA GLU A 64 -23.66 3.68 7.69
C GLU A 64 -22.96 4.85 8.40
N LYS A 65 -22.19 4.56 9.46
CA LYS A 65 -21.34 5.53 10.17
C LYS A 65 -20.02 4.91 10.65
N GLY A 66 -18.95 5.69 10.63
CA GLY A 66 -17.62 5.24 11.06
C GLY A 66 -16.91 4.37 10.02
N GLY A 67 -15.98 3.52 10.46
CA GLY A 67 -15.30 2.54 9.60
C GLY A 67 -14.30 3.12 8.60
N PHE A 68 -13.92 4.39 8.72
CA PHE A 68 -12.91 5.04 7.87
C PHE A 68 -11.57 4.31 7.91
N THR A 69 -10.84 4.28 6.79
CA THR A 69 -9.42 3.97 6.80
C THR A 69 -8.67 5.31 6.92
N ILE A 70 -7.77 5.44 7.89
CA ILE A 70 -7.09 6.71 8.17
C ILE A 70 -5.58 6.57 8.01
N PHE A 71 -4.96 7.65 7.54
CA PHE A 71 -3.51 7.79 7.37
C PHE A 71 -3.06 9.01 8.17
N ASN A 72 -2.53 8.75 9.37
CA ASN A 72 -2.24 9.83 10.33
C ASN A 72 -1.10 10.75 9.87
N GLN A 73 -0.15 10.22 9.10
CA GLN A 73 1.05 10.96 8.68
C GLN A 73 0.71 11.97 7.57
N ILE A 74 0.09 11.54 6.46
CA ILE A 74 -0.44 12.43 5.41
C ILE A 74 -1.75 13.14 5.76
N LYS A 75 -2.30 12.91 6.96
CA LYS A 75 -3.56 13.52 7.45
C LYS A 75 -4.74 13.34 6.48
N THR A 76 -4.86 12.13 5.92
CA THR A 76 -5.92 11.80 4.96
C THR A 76 -6.79 10.66 5.46
N ILE A 77 -8.03 10.62 4.97
CA ILE A 77 -8.99 9.57 5.28
C ILE A 77 -9.59 9.01 3.99
N ALA A 78 -9.82 7.70 3.95
CA ALA A 78 -10.59 7.02 2.93
C ALA A 78 -11.92 6.57 3.55
N LYS A 79 -13.02 7.08 3.02
CA LYS A 79 -14.36 6.66 3.40
C LYS A 79 -14.66 5.31 2.72
N PRO A 80 -15.10 4.28 3.46
CA PRO A 80 -15.50 3.02 2.85
C PRO A 80 -16.76 3.22 2.01
N THR A 81 -16.68 2.86 0.73
CA THR A 81 -17.84 2.74 -0.16
C THR A 81 -17.76 1.39 -0.83
N LYS A 82 -18.84 0.62 -0.79
CA LYS A 82 -18.93 -0.69 -1.43
C LYS A 82 -18.50 -0.61 -2.90
N HIS A 83 -17.64 -1.54 -3.30
CA HIS A 83 -16.98 -1.67 -4.60
C HIS A 83 -15.79 -0.73 -4.85
N ASP A 84 -15.52 0.23 -3.97
CA ASP A 84 -14.30 1.03 -4.08
C ASP A 84 -13.08 0.21 -3.67
N ALA A 85 -11.94 0.56 -4.25
CA ALA A 85 -10.64 0.01 -3.93
C ALA A 85 -9.68 1.14 -3.53
N LEU A 86 -8.98 0.93 -2.41
CA LEU A 86 -7.86 1.75 -1.99
C LEU A 86 -6.57 1.02 -2.38
N PHE A 87 -5.69 1.72 -3.09
CA PHE A 87 -4.38 1.21 -3.48
C PHE A 87 -3.30 2.18 -3.02
N GLY A 88 -2.23 1.66 -2.42
CA GLY A 88 -1.10 2.46 -1.99
C GLY A 88 0.19 1.65 -1.88
N ILE A 89 1.31 2.30 -2.20
CA ILE A 89 2.66 1.79 -1.92
C ILE A 89 2.92 1.98 -0.42
N ILE A 90 3.28 0.91 0.28
CA ILE A 90 3.19 0.81 1.74
C ILE A 90 4.40 1.48 2.40
N VAL A 91 4.35 2.80 2.56
CA VAL A 91 5.31 3.56 3.38
C VAL A 91 4.70 4.13 4.67
N GLU A 92 3.38 4.18 4.78
CA GLU A 92 2.69 4.86 5.90
C GLU A 92 2.00 3.93 6.89
N LYS A 93 1.88 4.43 8.13
CA LYS A 93 0.96 3.85 9.11
C LYS A 93 -0.48 4.17 8.72
N HIS A 94 -1.32 3.16 8.78
CA HIS A 94 -2.75 3.33 8.60
C HIS A 94 -3.52 2.58 9.67
N ALA A 95 -4.78 2.96 9.86
CA ALA A 95 -5.67 2.35 10.85
C ALA A 95 -7.08 2.24 10.29
N ALA A 96 -7.91 1.41 10.93
CA ALA A 96 -9.35 1.38 10.69
C ALA A 96 -10.08 2.00 11.88
N CYS A 97 -10.79 3.10 11.65
CA CYS A 97 -11.65 3.70 12.67
C CYS A 97 -12.77 2.74 13.08
N PRO A 98 -13.27 2.84 14.33
CA PRO A 98 -14.45 2.12 14.78
C PRO A 98 -15.62 2.27 13.81
N VAL A 99 -16.29 1.16 13.52
CA VAL A 99 -17.62 1.21 12.91
C VAL A 99 -18.60 1.69 13.97
N LEU A 100 -19.34 2.75 13.69
CA LEU A 100 -20.30 3.33 14.64
C LEU A 100 -21.72 2.84 14.36
N LEU A 101 -22.03 2.51 13.11
CA LEU A 101 -23.33 1.98 12.69
C LEU A 101 -23.18 1.17 11.38
N GLY A 102 -23.88 0.03 11.29
CA GLY A 102 -23.77 -0.93 10.19
C GLY A 102 -22.58 -1.89 10.34
N ASP A 103 -22.13 -2.45 9.22
CA ASP A 103 -21.01 -3.39 9.15
C ASP A 103 -20.03 -3.03 8.03
N LYS A 104 -18.73 -3.24 8.29
CA LYS A 104 -17.65 -3.05 7.33
C LYS A 104 -17.02 -4.39 6.98
N TRP A 105 -17.23 -4.83 5.75
CA TRP A 105 -16.48 -5.90 5.12
C TRP A 105 -15.41 -5.32 4.23
N VAL A 106 -14.21 -5.86 4.36
CA VAL A 106 -13.08 -5.53 3.49
C VAL A 106 -12.40 -6.79 3.01
N SER A 107 -11.73 -6.70 1.87
CA SER A 107 -10.74 -7.68 1.49
C SER A 107 -9.43 -7.02 1.07
N ASN A 108 -8.33 -7.47 1.64
CA ASN A 108 -7.00 -6.96 1.32
C ASN A 108 -6.16 -8.02 0.59
N SER A 109 -5.36 -7.57 -0.36
CA SER A 109 -4.27 -8.35 -0.96
C SER A 109 -2.99 -7.56 -0.83
N TRP A 110 -1.97 -8.21 -0.27
CA TRP A 110 -0.64 -7.63 -0.10
C TRP A 110 0.29 -8.11 -1.21
N ILE A 111 0.99 -7.16 -1.83
CA ILE A 111 1.90 -7.40 -2.94
C ILE A 111 3.33 -7.35 -2.40
N HIS A 112 4.12 -8.37 -2.74
CA HIS A 112 5.49 -8.52 -2.28
C HIS A 112 6.52 -7.94 -3.25
N GLU A 113 7.71 -7.62 -2.73
CA GLU A 113 8.83 -7.07 -3.50
C GLU A 113 9.35 -8.03 -4.58
N ARG A 114 9.34 -9.34 -4.31
CA ARG A 114 9.87 -10.32 -5.27
C ARG A 114 8.97 -10.45 -6.48
N GLY A 115 9.58 -10.51 -7.65
CA GLY A 115 8.90 -10.53 -8.93
C GLY A 115 8.59 -9.13 -9.48
N GLN A 116 9.00 -8.07 -8.80
CA GLN A 116 8.87 -6.67 -9.24
C GLN A 116 10.16 -6.07 -9.79
N GLU A 117 11.30 -6.77 -9.64
CA GLU A 117 12.66 -6.27 -9.84
C GLU A 117 12.88 -5.68 -11.24
N PHE A 118 12.18 -6.21 -12.23
CA PHE A 118 12.30 -5.82 -13.64
C PHE A 118 11.04 -5.17 -14.21
N ILE A 119 10.04 -4.92 -13.37
CA ILE A 119 8.74 -4.38 -13.82
C ILE A 119 8.79 -2.88 -14.00
N ARG A 120 9.72 -2.21 -13.31
CA ARG A 120 9.94 -0.77 -13.39
C ARG A 120 11.44 -0.48 -13.43
N PRO A 121 12.10 -0.64 -14.58
CA PRO A 121 13.46 -0.19 -14.71
C PRO A 121 13.50 1.33 -14.47
N CYS A 122 14.47 1.78 -13.68
CA CYS A 122 14.73 3.20 -13.57
C CYS A 122 15.13 3.76 -14.94
N GLY A 123 14.78 5.02 -15.18
CA GLY A 123 15.32 5.75 -16.33
C GLY A 123 16.85 5.74 -16.29
N LEU A 124 17.48 5.51 -17.44
CA LEU A 124 18.95 5.59 -17.57
C LEU A 124 19.46 7.02 -17.39
N ASP A 125 18.58 8.00 -17.58
CA ASP A 125 18.86 9.42 -17.39
C ASP A 125 18.01 9.96 -16.23
N PRO A 126 18.59 10.77 -15.30
CA PRO A 126 17.88 11.37 -14.18
C PRO A 126 16.66 12.24 -14.57
N SER A 127 16.60 12.72 -15.81
CA SER A 127 15.49 13.53 -16.34
C SER A 127 14.30 12.71 -16.84
N ILE A 128 14.44 11.38 -16.96
CA ILE A 128 13.34 10.50 -17.34
C ILE A 128 12.38 10.37 -16.15
N GLN A 129 11.22 11.02 -16.27
CA GLN A 129 10.13 10.86 -15.31
C GLN A 129 9.55 9.45 -15.38
N GLU A 130 9.35 8.85 -14.22
CA GLU A 130 8.59 7.62 -14.07
C GLU A 130 7.11 7.84 -14.46
N ARG A 131 6.66 7.23 -15.57
CA ARG A 131 5.26 7.24 -16.02
C ARG A 131 4.49 6.12 -15.32
N TYR A 132 3.96 6.31 -14.11
CA TYR A 132 3.30 5.19 -13.39
C TYR A 132 1.98 5.52 -12.67
N VAL A 133 1.03 4.59 -12.89
CA VAL A 133 -0.31 4.36 -12.28
C VAL A 133 -1.24 5.58 -12.27
N GLY A 134 -2.01 5.71 -13.36
CA GLY A 134 -2.91 6.84 -13.65
C GLY A 134 -2.70 7.39 -15.07
N ASP A 135 -1.55 7.08 -15.67
CA ASP A 135 -1.08 7.69 -16.92
C ASP A 135 -1.59 7.04 -18.21
N LEU A 136 -2.64 6.20 -18.15
CA LEU A 136 -3.37 5.80 -19.36
C LEU A 136 -4.32 6.94 -19.78
N GLY A 137 -3.77 8.13 -20.07
CA GLY A 137 -4.51 9.28 -20.62
C GLY A 137 -4.33 10.63 -19.92
N GLY A 138 -3.53 10.73 -18.86
CA GLY A 138 -3.19 12.02 -18.24
C GLY A 138 -2.19 12.84 -19.09
N PRO A 139 -2.20 14.19 -19.02
CA PRO A 139 -1.20 15.01 -19.70
C PRO A 139 0.20 14.64 -19.18
N GLU A 140 1.19 14.53 -20.08
CA GLU A 140 2.58 14.27 -19.70
C GLU A 140 2.99 15.22 -18.56
N PRO A 141 3.63 14.72 -17.49
CA PRO A 141 4.03 15.60 -16.41
C PRO A 141 5.01 16.63 -16.98
N LYS A 142 4.62 17.91 -16.96
CA LYS A 142 5.48 19.00 -17.42
C LYS A 142 6.75 18.97 -16.58
N LYS A 143 7.92 18.92 -17.24
CA LYS A 143 9.29 19.01 -16.71
C LYS A 143 9.38 19.53 -15.27
N TYR A 144 9.25 18.65 -14.29
CA TYR A 144 9.64 18.91 -12.90
C TYR A 144 10.48 17.72 -12.43
N PRO A 145 11.71 17.94 -11.94
CA PRO A 145 12.53 16.86 -11.39
C PRO A 145 11.83 16.26 -10.17
N ASN A 146 11.78 14.94 -10.08
CA ASN A 146 11.19 14.20 -8.95
C ASN A 146 12.19 14.03 -7.79
N ILE A 147 13.21 14.88 -7.77
CA ILE A 147 14.17 14.99 -6.68
C ILE A 147 13.55 15.96 -5.70
N SER A 148 13.28 15.49 -4.47
CA SER A 148 12.92 16.38 -3.37
C SER A 148 13.89 17.57 -3.39
N PRO A 149 13.44 18.84 -3.26
CA PRO A 149 14.35 19.98 -3.22
C PRO A 149 15.39 19.90 -2.09
N TYR A 150 15.22 18.92 -1.18
CA TYR A 150 16.14 18.60 -0.09
C TYR A 150 17.18 17.53 -0.42
N CYS A 151 17.05 16.75 -1.51
CA CYS A 151 18.08 15.79 -1.91
C CYS A 151 19.16 16.55 -2.70
N LYS A 152 20.24 16.91 -2.02
CA LYS A 152 21.46 17.43 -2.66
C LYS A 152 22.21 16.29 -3.33
N GLU A 153 22.87 16.59 -4.45
CA GLU A 153 23.59 15.66 -5.32
C GLU A 153 24.32 14.54 -4.55
N GLY A 154 23.76 13.33 -4.63
CA GLY A 154 24.16 12.18 -3.85
C GLY A 154 22.92 11.38 -3.42
N LEU A 155 22.96 10.05 -3.51
CA LEU A 155 21.84 9.13 -3.27
C LEU A 155 21.35 9.07 -1.80
N TYR A 156 21.61 10.09 -0.99
CA TYR A 156 21.18 10.15 0.40
C TYR A 156 20.35 11.42 0.62
N CYS A 157 19.07 11.23 0.93
CA CYS A 157 18.18 12.29 1.36
C CYS A 157 18.16 12.30 2.90
N GLU A 158 18.51 13.43 3.51
CA GLU A 158 18.31 13.68 4.95
C GLU A 158 16.85 14.08 5.26
#